data_AF-A0A535KZS5-F1
#
_entry.id   AF-A0A535KZS5-F1
#
_cell.length_a   1.000
_cell.length_b   1.000
_cell.length_c   1.000
_cell.angle_alpha   90.00
_cell.angle_beta   90.00
_cell.angle_gamma   90.00
#
_symmetry.space_group_name_H-M   'P 1'
#
loop_
_entity.id
_entity.type
_entity.pdbx_description
1 polymer ?
#
loop_
_entity_poly.entity_id
_entity_poly.type
_entity_poly.pdbx_seq_one_letter_code
_entity_poly.pdbx_strand_id
1 'polypeptide(L)'
;MSTREDQFVSETRPARLIAVGNLISLQAAATEQSFATELERIVGMAVPHLATDRPNLVVLGEILGLPLALSGKRGYLSRLMHTSNVAISMLALGYGRRMMHYRHLYAGISLVRSLLLSLSDIMYRPFVSTLSRLAARHSVYLSASTITPHVHCSTSTMDISRFGRRHSGKVFLPDGPGVYNTGFLWGPDGSLIAVKLV
;
A
#
# COMPACT_ATOMS: atom_id res chain seq x y z
N MET A 1 33.23 35.51 32.86
CA MET A 1 33.34 34.19 32.21
C MET A 1 31.93 33.68 31.96
N SER A 2 31.56 33.58 30.69
CA SER A 2 30.23 33.19 30.20
C SER A 2 30.16 31.68 30.09
N THR A 3 29.38 31.03 30.94
CA THR A 3 28.87 29.67 30.69
C THR A 3 27.47 29.81 30.12
N ARG A 4 27.40 30.02 28.80
CA ARG A 4 26.19 29.73 28.03
C ARG A 4 26.03 28.22 28.06
N GLU A 5 25.15 27.73 28.91
CA GLU A 5 24.54 26.42 28.70
C GLU A 5 23.78 26.52 27.38
N ASP A 6 24.29 25.82 26.37
CA ASP A 6 23.65 25.64 25.08
C ASP A 6 22.30 24.94 25.30
N GLN A 7 21.24 25.75 25.47
CA GLN A 7 19.85 25.34 25.30
C GLN A 7 19.62 24.98 23.82
N PHE A 8 20.08 23.81 23.39
CA PHE A 8 19.46 23.09 22.28
C PHE A 8 18.21 22.36 22.80
N VAL A 9 17.28 23.11 23.38
CA VAL A 9 15.88 22.67 23.39
C VAL A 9 15.41 22.89 21.97
N SER A 10 15.43 21.84 21.15
CA SER A 10 14.63 21.83 19.93
C SER A 10 13.22 22.23 20.35
N GLU A 11 12.79 23.44 19.98
CA GLU A 11 11.41 23.87 20.20
C GLU A 11 10.52 22.84 19.48
N THR A 12 9.95 21.91 20.24
CA THR A 12 9.03 20.92 19.71
C THR A 12 7.80 21.66 19.26
N ARG A 13 7.70 21.92 17.95
CA ARG A 13 6.53 22.56 17.36
C ARG A 13 5.35 21.59 17.42
N PRO A 14 4.18 21.99 17.92
CA PRO A 14 3.02 21.11 17.98
C PRO A 14 2.58 20.70 16.57
N ALA A 15 2.28 19.42 16.37
CA ALA A 15 1.67 18.92 15.15
C ALA A 15 0.19 18.57 15.40
N ARG A 16 -0.63 18.62 14.34
CA ARG A 16 -1.99 18.09 14.37
C ARG A 16 -1.96 16.61 13.97
N LEU A 17 -2.46 15.74 14.84
CA LEU A 17 -2.67 14.32 14.53
C LEU A 17 -4.15 14.08 14.26
N ILE A 18 -4.47 13.39 13.16
CA ILE A 18 -5.83 13.00 12.80
C ILE A 18 -5.82 11.50 12.50
N ALA A 19 -6.57 10.72 13.28
CA ALA A 19 -6.81 9.31 13.00
C ALA A 19 -8.16 9.16 12.29
N VAL A 20 -8.17 8.48 11.14
CA VAL A 20 -9.37 8.29 10.33
C VAL A 20 -9.91 6.88 10.54
N GLY A 21 -11.05 6.78 11.22
CA GLY A 21 -11.85 5.56 11.22
C GLY A 21 -12.67 5.46 9.94
N ASN A 22 -12.53 4.35 9.20
CA ASN A 22 -13.22 4.17 7.92
C ASN A 22 -13.81 2.76 7.77
N LEU A 23 -14.90 2.69 7.01
CA LEU A 23 -15.37 1.47 6.36
C LEU A 23 -14.98 1.53 4.88
N ILE A 24 -14.32 0.49 4.37
CA ILE A 24 -13.96 0.40 2.95
C ILE A 24 -15.16 -0.13 2.16
N SER A 25 -15.55 0.59 1.10
CA SER A 25 -16.53 0.10 0.15
C SER A 25 -16.01 -1.09 -0.65
N LEU A 26 -16.81 -2.15 -0.80
CA LEU A 26 -16.48 -3.29 -1.67
C LEU A 26 -16.29 -2.88 -3.14
N GLN A 27 -16.85 -1.75 -3.57
CA GLN A 27 -16.64 -1.22 -4.92
C GLN A 27 -15.18 -0.81 -5.16
N ALA A 28 -14.42 -0.51 -4.10
CA ALA A 28 -12.99 -0.21 -4.19
C ALA A 28 -12.18 -1.39 -4.75
N ALA A 29 -12.67 -2.62 -4.64
CA ALA A 29 -12.04 -3.82 -5.17
C ALA A 29 -12.24 -4.03 -6.68
N ALA A 30 -13.04 -3.21 -7.36
CA ALA A 30 -13.36 -3.44 -8.77
C ALA A 30 -12.15 -3.13 -9.68
N THR A 31 -11.58 -1.94 -9.49
CA THR A 31 -10.47 -1.41 -10.30
C THR A 31 -9.54 -0.60 -9.42
N GLU A 32 -8.32 -0.35 -9.89
CA GLU A 32 -7.39 0.54 -9.21
C GLU A 32 -7.89 1.98 -9.15
N GLN A 33 -8.68 2.41 -10.14
CA GLN A 33 -9.31 3.72 -10.13
C GLN A 33 -10.35 3.80 -9.01
N SER A 34 -11.19 2.77 -8.87
CA SER A 34 -12.17 2.67 -7.78
C SER A 34 -11.49 2.66 -6.41
N PHE A 35 -10.36 1.94 -6.30
CA PHE A 35 -9.53 1.96 -5.10
C PHE A 35 -8.98 3.36 -4.81
N ALA A 36 -8.45 4.05 -5.82
CA ALA A 36 -7.90 5.39 -5.65
C ALA A 36 -8.97 6.41 -5.23
N THR A 37 -10.16 6.35 -5.82
CA THR A 37 -11.31 7.17 -5.41
C THR A 37 -11.74 6.88 -3.98
N GLU A 38 -11.71 5.62 -3.54
CA GLU A 38 -12.03 5.29 -2.16
C GLU A 38 -11.00 5.84 -1.17
N LEU A 39 -9.70 5.76 -1.50
CA LEU A 39 -8.66 6.39 -0.67
C LEU A 39 -8.78 7.91 -0.64
N GLU A 40 -9.15 8.54 -1.75
CA GLU A 40 -9.43 9.97 -1.81
C GLU A 40 -10.61 10.35 -0.90
N ARG A 41 -11.68 9.55 -0.88
CA ARG A 41 -12.80 9.73 0.04
C ARG A 41 -12.35 9.61 1.50
N ILE A 42 -11.56 8.58 1.83
CA ILE A 42 -11.07 8.33 3.19
C ILE A 42 -10.16 9.46 3.67
N VAL A 43 -9.17 9.87 2.88
CA VAL A 43 -8.30 11.01 3.21
C VAL A 43 -9.10 12.31 3.27
N GLY A 44 -10.09 12.47 2.39
CA GLY A 44 -11.02 13.59 2.37
C GLY A 44 -11.76 13.82 3.69
N MET A 45 -11.98 12.76 4.49
CA MET A 45 -12.58 12.90 5.84
C MET A 45 -11.70 13.70 6.80
N ALA A 46 -10.38 13.73 6.61
CA ALA A 46 -9.45 14.50 7.45
C ALA A 46 -9.32 15.96 7.00
N VAL A 47 -9.60 16.27 5.73
CA VAL A 47 -9.34 17.58 5.12
C VAL A 47 -9.98 18.76 5.88
N PRO A 48 -11.25 18.69 6.32
CA PRO A 48 -11.86 19.78 7.10
C PRO A 48 -11.22 20.04 8.46
N HIS A 49 -10.39 19.11 8.96
CA HIS A 49 -9.78 19.16 10.29
C HIS A 49 -8.28 19.50 10.25
N LEU A 50 -7.74 19.78 9.06
CA LEU A 50 -6.35 20.16 8.90
C LEU A 50 -6.09 21.53 9.53
N ALA A 51 -5.02 21.60 10.31
CA ALA A 51 -4.50 22.87 10.81
C ALA A 51 -3.80 23.63 9.67
N THR A 52 -3.97 24.94 9.63
CA THR A 52 -3.33 25.82 8.64
C THR A 52 -2.00 26.41 9.13
N ASP A 53 -1.76 26.35 10.44
CA ASP A 53 -0.65 27.00 11.14
C ASP A 53 0.49 26.04 11.54
N ARG A 54 0.30 24.74 11.37
CA ARG A 54 1.25 23.70 11.81
C ARG A 54 1.14 22.43 10.97
N PRO A 55 2.17 21.55 10.99
CA PRO A 55 2.13 20.28 10.26
C PRO A 55 0.97 19.38 10.67
N ASN A 56 0.43 18.64 9.71
CA ASN A 56 -0.61 17.64 9.92
C ASN A 56 -0.06 16.24 9.64
N LEU A 57 -0.37 15.29 10.53
CA LEU A 57 -0.19 13.86 10.33
C LEU A 57 -1.56 13.19 10.30
N VAL A 58 -1.92 12.62 9.15
CA VAL A 58 -3.12 11.83 8.95
C VAL A 58 -2.75 10.35 9.03
N VAL A 59 -3.37 9.63 9.96
CA VAL A 59 -3.17 8.20 10.17
C VAL A 59 -4.43 7.46 9.73
N LEU A 60 -4.26 6.57 8.75
CA LEU A 60 -5.33 5.74 8.24
C LEU A 60 -5.29 4.34 8.86
N GLY A 61 -6.40 3.60 8.72
CA GLY A 61 -6.54 2.24 9.25
C GLY A 61 -5.54 1.22 8.71
N GLU A 62 -5.57 0.03 9.31
CA GLU A 62 -4.69 -1.08 8.98
C GLU A 62 -5.16 -1.84 7.73
N ILE A 63 -4.23 -2.42 6.96
CA ILE A 63 -4.51 -3.34 5.84
C ILE A 63 -5.39 -2.69 4.73
N LEU A 64 -5.25 -1.37 4.54
CA LEU A 64 -6.04 -0.60 3.57
C LEU A 64 -5.84 -1.03 2.12
N GLY A 65 -4.69 -1.61 1.77
CA GLY A 65 -4.40 -2.05 0.40
C GLY A 65 -5.05 -3.38 0.01
N LEU A 66 -5.72 -4.09 0.93
CA LEU A 66 -6.30 -5.42 0.65
C LEU A 66 -7.30 -5.47 -0.53
N PRO A 67 -8.17 -4.46 -0.75
CA PRO A 67 -9.08 -4.47 -1.91
C PRO A 67 -8.35 -4.59 -3.25
N LEU A 68 -7.10 -4.11 -3.37
CA LEU A 68 -6.31 -4.24 -4.59
C LEU A 68 -5.99 -5.68 -4.96
N ALA A 69 -5.94 -6.60 -3.98
CA ALA A 69 -5.77 -8.02 -4.25
C ALA A 69 -6.88 -8.58 -5.14
N LEU A 70 -8.08 -7.99 -5.05
CA LEU A 70 -9.27 -8.38 -5.77
C LEU A 70 -9.46 -7.59 -7.07
N SER A 71 -8.59 -6.65 -7.40
CA SER A 71 -8.80 -5.74 -8.55
C SER A 71 -8.65 -6.39 -9.92
N GLY A 72 -9.43 -5.87 -10.88
CA GLY A 72 -9.33 -6.24 -12.29
C GLY A 72 -9.87 -7.64 -12.61
N LYS A 73 -9.43 -8.18 -13.76
CA LYS A 73 -9.96 -9.42 -14.32
C LYS A 73 -9.67 -10.66 -13.46
N ARG A 74 -8.49 -10.73 -12.83
CA ARG A 74 -8.08 -11.91 -12.03
C ARG A 74 -8.85 -12.03 -10.72
N GLY A 75 -9.28 -10.92 -10.12
CA GLY A 75 -10.09 -10.94 -8.92
C GLY A 75 -11.61 -10.95 -9.18
N TYR A 76 -12.07 -10.89 -10.43
CA TYR A 76 -13.50 -10.82 -10.76
C TYR A 76 -14.32 -11.94 -10.12
N LEU A 77 -13.92 -13.20 -10.33
CA LEU A 77 -14.62 -14.35 -9.74
C LEU A 77 -14.55 -14.32 -8.22
N SER A 78 -13.41 -13.92 -7.64
CA SER A 78 -13.25 -13.81 -6.19
C SER A 78 -14.23 -12.81 -5.56
N ARG A 79 -14.59 -11.73 -6.26
CA ARG A 79 -15.54 -10.73 -5.77
C ARG A 79 -17.00 -11.22 -5.76
N LEU A 80 -17.30 -12.29 -6.48
CA LEU A 80 -18.64 -12.88 -6.53
C LEU A 80 -18.85 -13.94 -5.43
N MET A 81 -17.82 -14.27 -4.67
CA MET A 81 -17.88 -15.33 -3.66
C MET A 81 -18.38 -14.79 -2.32
N HIS A 82 -19.19 -15.58 -1.63
CA HIS A 82 -19.80 -15.20 -0.34
C HIS A 82 -19.00 -15.64 0.89
N THR A 83 -17.89 -16.37 0.70
CA THR A 83 -17.01 -16.81 1.78
C THR A 83 -15.55 -16.54 1.44
N SER A 84 -14.76 -16.18 2.44
CA SER A 84 -13.34 -15.82 2.26
C SER A 84 -12.50 -16.96 1.69
N ASN A 85 -12.73 -18.19 2.13
CA ASN A 85 -11.96 -19.35 1.66
C ASN A 85 -12.18 -19.61 0.16
N VAL A 86 -13.43 -19.50 -0.31
CA VAL A 86 -13.75 -19.68 -1.74
C VAL A 86 -13.24 -18.50 -2.56
N ALA A 87 -13.36 -17.26 -2.04
CA ALA A 87 -12.79 -16.07 -2.66
C ALA A 87 -11.27 -16.20 -2.87
N ILE A 88 -10.52 -16.55 -1.82
CA ILE A 88 -9.08 -16.76 -1.87
C ILE A 88 -8.71 -17.85 -2.87
N SER A 89 -9.48 -18.94 -2.93
CA SER A 89 -9.25 -20.03 -3.88
C SER A 89 -9.46 -19.58 -5.33
N MET A 90 -10.54 -18.83 -5.62
CA MET A 90 -10.79 -18.26 -6.94
C MET A 90 -9.69 -17.26 -7.34
N LEU A 91 -9.22 -16.45 -6.39
CA LEU A 91 -8.10 -15.55 -6.62
C LEU A 91 -6.81 -16.32 -6.93
N ALA A 92 -6.51 -17.38 -6.18
CA ALA A 92 -5.34 -18.23 -6.39
C ALA A 92 -5.32 -18.81 -7.82
N LEU A 93 -6.46 -19.28 -8.33
CA LEU A 93 -6.56 -19.77 -9.71
C LEU A 93 -6.15 -18.70 -10.74
N GLY A 94 -6.56 -17.45 -10.55
CA GLY A 94 -6.20 -16.32 -11.41
C GLY A 94 -4.69 -16.00 -11.43
N TYR A 95 -3.95 -16.43 -10.40
CA TYR A 95 -2.52 -16.16 -10.22
C TYR A 95 -1.64 -17.43 -10.30
N GLY A 96 -2.19 -18.59 -10.65
CA GLY A 96 -1.50 -19.89 -10.55
C GLY A 96 -0.10 -19.93 -11.17
N ARG A 97 0.10 -19.36 -12.38
CA ARG A 97 1.43 -19.30 -13.02
C ARG A 97 2.47 -18.51 -12.20
N ARG A 98 2.06 -17.43 -11.55
CA ARG A 98 2.94 -16.61 -10.70
C ARG A 98 3.20 -17.31 -9.37
N MET A 99 2.18 -17.96 -8.82
CA MET A 99 2.31 -18.74 -7.59
C MET A 99 3.30 -19.89 -7.78
N MET A 100 3.20 -20.62 -8.88
CA MET A 100 4.15 -21.68 -9.22
C MET A 100 5.58 -21.17 -9.35
N HIS A 101 5.78 -19.99 -9.94
CA HIS A 101 7.10 -19.36 -10.00
C HIS A 101 7.68 -19.14 -8.60
N TYR A 102 6.94 -18.51 -7.69
CA TYR A 102 7.45 -18.25 -6.33
C TYR A 102 7.58 -19.51 -5.48
N ARG A 103 6.76 -20.53 -5.69
CA ARG A 103 6.93 -21.84 -5.03
C ARG A 103 8.18 -22.59 -5.52
N HIS A 104 8.59 -22.37 -6.77
CA HIS A 104 9.84 -22.91 -7.29
C HIS A 104 11.05 -22.14 -6.76
N LEU A 105 10.93 -20.81 -6.68
CA LEU A 105 12.01 -19.94 -6.20
C LEU A 105 12.23 -20.08 -4.69
N TYR A 106 11.16 -20.27 -3.92
CA TYR A 106 11.20 -20.37 -2.46
C TYR A 106 10.59 -21.68 -2.00
N ALA A 107 11.43 -22.68 -1.75
CA ALA A 107 10.99 -23.98 -1.27
C ALA A 107 10.27 -23.87 0.09
N GLY A 108 9.17 -24.59 0.25
CA GLY A 108 8.43 -24.69 1.52
C GLY A 108 7.46 -23.54 1.84
N ILE A 109 7.32 -22.52 0.97
CA ILE A 109 6.33 -21.46 1.23
C ILE A 109 4.89 -21.97 1.13
N SER A 110 4.01 -21.43 1.99
CA SER A 110 2.58 -21.77 1.98
C SER A 110 1.86 -21.28 0.73
N LEU A 111 0.67 -21.85 0.45
CA LEU A 111 -0.17 -21.42 -0.67
C LEU A 111 -0.51 -19.93 -0.57
N VAL A 112 -0.95 -19.48 0.61
CA VAL A 112 -1.30 -18.08 0.87
C VAL A 112 -0.10 -17.17 0.65
N ARG A 113 1.10 -17.56 1.11
CA ARG A 113 2.32 -16.77 0.90
C ARG A 113 2.68 -16.67 -0.58
N SER A 114 2.60 -17.77 -1.33
CA SER A 114 2.81 -17.74 -2.79
C SER A 114 1.80 -16.86 -3.54
N LEU A 115 0.56 -16.80 -3.05
CA LEU A 115 -0.46 -15.90 -3.59
C LEU A 115 -0.11 -14.44 -3.31
N LEU A 116 0.23 -14.09 -2.07
CA LEU A 116 0.59 -12.72 -1.70
C LEU A 116 1.83 -12.21 -2.46
N LEU A 117 2.85 -13.05 -2.64
CA LEU A 117 4.01 -12.72 -3.50
C LEU A 117 3.60 -12.47 -4.96
N SER A 118 2.59 -13.21 -5.45
CA SER A 118 2.05 -13.04 -6.80
C SER A 118 1.25 -11.74 -7.00
N LEU A 119 0.80 -11.13 -5.89
CA LEU A 119 0.02 -9.91 -5.83
C LEU A 119 0.88 -8.63 -5.65
N SER A 120 2.21 -8.76 -5.50
CA SER A 120 3.11 -7.66 -5.15
C SER A 120 2.90 -6.39 -5.97
N ASP A 121 2.99 -6.45 -7.29
CA ASP A 121 2.83 -5.24 -8.12
C ASP A 121 1.42 -4.64 -8.06
N ILE A 122 0.37 -5.48 -8.01
CA ILE A 122 -1.02 -5.01 -8.01
C ILE A 122 -1.41 -4.37 -6.67
N MET A 123 -0.83 -4.84 -5.56
CA MET A 123 -1.06 -4.26 -4.25
C MET A 123 -0.14 -3.06 -3.99
N TYR A 124 1.15 -3.18 -4.30
CA TYR A 124 2.13 -2.14 -3.96
C TYR A 124 1.97 -0.88 -4.79
N ARG A 125 1.95 -0.99 -6.13
CA ARG A 125 2.01 0.18 -7.01
C ARG A 125 0.85 1.15 -6.81
N PRO A 126 -0.43 0.72 -6.88
CA PRO A 126 -1.55 1.65 -6.78
C PRO A 126 -1.65 2.23 -5.38
N PHE A 127 -1.34 1.43 -4.35
CA PHE A 127 -1.31 1.87 -2.96
C PHE A 127 -0.31 3.00 -2.74
N VAL A 128 0.96 2.76 -3.07
CA VAL A 128 2.04 3.74 -2.86
C VAL A 128 1.84 4.99 -3.73
N SER A 129 1.49 4.82 -5.00
CA SER A 129 1.33 5.97 -5.90
C SER A 129 0.09 6.82 -5.57
N THR A 130 -0.99 6.21 -5.08
CA THR A 130 -2.19 6.97 -4.69
C THR A 130 -1.95 7.75 -3.41
N LEU A 131 -1.41 7.11 -2.38
CA LEU A 131 -1.17 7.78 -1.10
C LEU A 131 -0.08 8.84 -1.21
N SER A 132 0.95 8.62 -2.04
CA SER A 132 1.92 9.65 -2.41
C SER A 132 1.25 10.89 -3.02
N ARG A 133 0.35 10.72 -4.01
CA ARG A 133 -0.39 11.86 -4.60
C ARG A 133 -1.29 12.55 -3.59
N LEU A 134 -1.98 11.80 -2.71
CA LEU A 134 -2.90 12.38 -1.73
C LEU A 134 -2.15 13.16 -0.64
N ALA A 135 -1.01 12.64 -0.18
CA ALA A 135 -0.13 13.35 0.75
C ALA A 135 0.35 14.69 0.16
N ALA A 136 0.83 14.66 -1.09
CA ALA A 136 1.23 15.87 -1.84
C ALA A 136 0.08 16.85 -2.06
N ARG A 137 -1.10 16.36 -2.47
CA ARG A 137 -2.26 17.18 -2.77
C ARG A 137 -2.75 17.97 -1.55
N HIS A 138 -2.68 17.38 -0.36
CA HIS A 138 -3.17 17.99 0.88
C HIS A 138 -2.04 18.55 1.76
N SER A 139 -0.78 18.47 1.32
CA SER A 139 0.40 18.89 2.08
C SER A 139 0.46 18.31 3.49
N VAL A 140 0.16 17.00 3.63
CA VAL A 140 0.13 16.30 4.92
C VAL A 140 1.14 15.18 4.99
N TYR A 141 1.64 14.89 6.19
CA TYR A 141 2.20 13.57 6.45
C TYR A 141 1.07 12.55 6.46
N LEU A 142 1.27 11.41 5.80
CA LEU A 142 0.24 10.38 5.66
C LEU A 142 0.80 9.04 6.10
N SER A 143 0.10 8.35 7.00
CA SER A 143 0.45 7.01 7.46
C SER A 143 -0.65 6.03 7.08
N ALA A 144 -0.28 4.90 6.48
CA ALA A 144 -1.20 3.81 6.15
C ALA A 144 -0.46 2.47 6.12
N SER A 145 -1.17 1.35 6.25
CA SER A 145 -0.56 0.03 6.09
C SER A 145 -1.26 -0.86 5.07
N THR A 146 -0.52 -1.84 4.58
CA THR A 146 -1.03 -2.93 3.73
C THR A 146 -0.20 -4.19 3.93
N ILE A 147 -0.71 -5.33 3.49
CA ILE A 147 0.05 -6.57 3.41
C ILE A 147 0.87 -6.57 2.11
N THR A 148 2.19 -6.65 2.22
CA THR A 148 3.08 -6.69 1.06
C THR A 148 4.43 -7.32 1.43
N PRO A 149 5.12 -7.98 0.49
CA PRO A 149 6.54 -8.21 0.65
C PRO A 149 7.32 -6.89 0.58
N HIS A 150 8.59 -6.93 0.97
CA HIS A 150 9.53 -5.92 0.50
C HIS A 150 9.69 -6.09 -1.02
N VAL A 151 9.77 -4.97 -1.73
CA VAL A 151 9.79 -4.98 -3.20
C VAL A 151 10.94 -4.16 -3.75
N HIS A 152 11.47 -4.63 -4.87
CA HIS A 152 12.35 -3.84 -5.72
C HIS A 152 11.63 -3.52 -7.04
N CYS A 153 12.06 -2.43 -7.69
CA CYS A 153 11.55 -2.02 -8.98
C CYS A 153 12.42 -2.62 -10.09
N SER A 154 11.82 -3.40 -11.00
CA SER A 154 12.48 -3.90 -12.21
C SER A 154 11.93 -3.19 -13.45
N THR A 155 12.83 -2.82 -14.38
CA THR A 155 12.51 -2.29 -15.72
C THR A 155 12.74 -3.33 -16.82
N SER A 156 13.08 -4.57 -16.46
CA SER A 156 13.29 -5.67 -17.40
C SER A 156 12.01 -5.97 -18.18
N THR A 157 12.11 -6.02 -19.51
CA THR A 157 10.97 -6.38 -20.38
C THR A 157 10.45 -7.79 -20.08
N MET A 158 11.34 -8.72 -19.72
CA MET A 158 10.97 -10.08 -19.30
C MET A 158 10.13 -10.05 -18.03
N ASP A 159 10.56 -9.32 -17.01
CA ASP A 159 9.83 -9.22 -15.73
C ASP A 159 8.48 -8.51 -15.91
N ILE A 160 8.46 -7.43 -16.70
CA ILE A 160 7.23 -6.71 -17.03
C ILE A 160 6.25 -7.62 -17.77
N SER A 161 6.72 -8.44 -18.71
CA SER A 161 5.86 -9.36 -19.45
C SER A 161 5.23 -10.44 -18.55
N ARG A 162 5.98 -10.91 -17.54
CA ARG A 162 5.59 -12.03 -16.66
C ARG A 162 4.75 -11.58 -15.46
N PHE A 163 5.13 -10.47 -14.83
CA PHE A 163 4.57 -10.00 -13.57
C PHE A 163 3.91 -8.63 -13.66
N GLY A 164 4.39 -7.79 -14.58
CA GLY A 164 3.92 -6.43 -14.74
C GLY A 164 2.60 -6.32 -15.49
N ARG A 165 2.28 -5.06 -15.82
CA ARG A 165 1.15 -4.68 -16.67
C ARG A 165 1.69 -4.26 -18.03
N ARG A 166 0.87 -4.45 -19.06
CA ARG A 166 1.20 -3.96 -20.41
C ARG A 166 1.48 -2.46 -20.35
N HIS A 167 2.55 -2.03 -21.01
CA HIS A 167 2.95 -0.62 -21.15
C HIS A 167 3.26 0.12 -19.83
N SER A 168 3.54 -0.59 -18.73
CA SER A 168 3.83 0.05 -17.43
C SER A 168 5.28 0.54 -17.28
N GLY A 169 6.20 0.12 -18.15
CA GLY A 169 7.63 0.47 -18.14
C GLY A 169 8.44 -0.06 -16.95
N LYS A 170 7.77 -0.61 -15.92
CA LYS A 170 8.39 -1.17 -14.71
C LYS A 170 7.44 -2.14 -14.01
N VAL A 171 7.95 -2.99 -13.11
CA VAL A 171 7.18 -3.89 -12.24
C VAL A 171 7.80 -3.94 -10.85
N PHE A 172 6.99 -4.05 -9.80
CA PHE A 172 7.46 -4.25 -8.43
C PHE A 172 7.41 -5.73 -8.07
N LEU A 173 8.57 -6.30 -7.73
CA LEU A 173 8.74 -7.72 -7.44
C LEU A 173 9.22 -7.93 -6.00
N PRO A 174 8.84 -9.03 -5.34
CA PRO A 174 9.42 -9.41 -4.05
C PRO A 174 10.95 -9.53 -4.14
N ASP A 175 11.65 -9.04 -3.12
CA ASP A 175 13.08 -9.27 -2.91
C ASP A 175 13.37 -10.53 -2.05
N GLY A 176 12.33 -11.17 -1.51
CA GLY A 176 12.44 -12.37 -0.70
C GLY A 176 11.09 -13.07 -0.48
N PRO A 177 11.06 -14.16 0.31
CA PRO A 177 9.83 -14.92 0.59
C PRO A 177 8.93 -14.26 1.65
N GLY A 178 9.44 -13.27 2.39
CA GLY A 178 8.75 -12.59 3.47
C GLY A 178 7.57 -11.77 2.96
N VAL A 179 6.43 -11.87 3.65
CA VAL A 179 5.25 -11.03 3.41
C VAL A 179 4.75 -10.59 4.77
N TYR A 180 4.56 -9.28 4.92
CA TYR A 180 4.32 -8.64 6.21
C TYR A 180 3.15 -7.67 6.13
N ASN A 181 2.58 -7.38 7.30
CA ASN A 181 1.85 -6.15 7.49
C ASN A 181 2.86 -5.01 7.56
N THR A 182 2.74 -4.05 6.64
CA THR A 182 3.76 -3.03 6.43
C THR A 182 3.11 -1.66 6.48
N GLY A 183 3.57 -0.83 7.41
CA GLY A 183 3.25 0.57 7.54
C GLY A 183 4.16 1.44 6.66
N PHE A 184 3.56 2.45 6.06
CA PHE A 184 4.19 3.39 5.17
C PHE A 184 3.92 4.80 5.68
N LEU A 185 4.92 5.66 5.59
CA LEU A 185 4.82 7.08 5.91
C LEU A 185 5.24 7.90 4.70
N TRP A 186 4.34 8.74 4.22
CA TRP A 186 4.62 9.74 3.19
C TRP A 186 4.80 11.12 3.80
N GLY A 187 5.73 11.89 3.24
CA GLY A 187 5.90 13.30 3.50
C GLY A 187 4.87 14.17 2.77
N PRO A 188 4.77 15.45 3.13
CA PRO A 188 3.82 16.40 2.55
C PRO A 188 4.08 16.74 1.08
N ASP A 189 5.23 16.36 0.52
CA ASP A 189 5.56 16.45 -0.91
C ASP A 189 5.19 15.16 -1.67
N GLY A 190 4.64 14.16 -0.97
CA GLY A 190 4.34 12.84 -1.51
C GLY A 190 5.52 11.87 -1.54
N SER A 191 6.71 12.26 -1.07
CA SER A 191 7.84 11.35 -0.94
C SER A 191 7.54 10.25 0.09
N LEU A 192 7.96 9.02 -0.20
CA LEU A 192 7.88 7.93 0.79
C LEU A 192 9.09 8.04 1.72
N ILE A 193 8.87 8.39 2.99
CA ILE A 193 9.92 8.71 3.94
C ILE A 193 10.24 7.57 4.92
N ALA A 194 9.30 6.65 5.15
CA ALA A 194 9.56 5.46 5.95
C ALA A 194 8.68 4.27 5.54
N VAL A 195 9.24 3.07 5.72
CA VAL A 195 8.55 1.79 5.58
C VAL A 195 8.94 0.94 6.79
N LYS A 196 7.95 0.44 7.55
CA LYS A 196 8.17 -0.32 8.78
C LYS A 196 7.20 -1.50 8.86
N LEU A 197 7.64 -2.62 9.42
CA LEU A 197 6.76 -3.72 9.78
C LEU A 197 5.84 -3.30 10.94
N VAL A 198 4.55 -3.61 10.85
CA VAL A 198 3.52 -3.28 11.85
C VAL A 198 3.03 -4.54 12.53
#